data_AF-A0A4D6DKN9-F1
#
_entry.id   AF-A0A4D6DKN9-F1
#
_cell.length_a   1.000
_cell.length_b   1.000
_cell.length_c   1.000
_cell.angle_alpha   90.00
_cell.angle_beta   90.00
_cell.angle_gamma   90.00
#
_symmetry.space_group_name_H-M   'P 1'
#
loop_
_entity.id
_entity.type
_entity.pdbx_description
1 polymer ?
#
loop_
_entity_poly.entity_id
_entity_poly.type
_entity_poly.pdbx_seq_one_letter_code
_entity_poly.pdbx_strand_id
1 'polypeptide(L)' 'STRPGSHVVSIEEEISRVIPAIKYLLKVYPDILVSVDTFRSEVAEQAIKA' A
#
# COMPACT_ATOMS: atom_id res chain seq x y z
N SER A 1 3.33 4.87 -9.06
CA SER A 1 2.35 5.29 -10.07
C SER A 1 2.54 4.39 -11.27
N THR A 2 1.46 3.94 -11.89
CA THR A 2 1.49 3.12 -13.13
C THR A 2 1.30 3.98 -14.39
N ARG A 3 1.23 5.30 -14.24
CA ARG A 3 1.03 6.24 -15.35
C ARG A 3 2.27 6.33 -16.26
N PRO A 4 2.11 6.59 -17.58
CA PRO A 4 3.21 6.85 -18.50
C PRO A 4 4.12 7.98 -18.01
N GLY A 5 5.43 7.79 -18.09
CA GLY A 5 6.44 8.78 -17.67
C GLY A 5 6.64 8.89 -16.15
N SER A 6 6.00 8.04 -15.34
CA SER A 6 6.21 8.06 -13.90
C SER A 6 7.47 7.32 -13.48
N HIS A 7 8.11 7.80 -12.41
CA HIS A 7 9.25 7.11 -11.82
C HIS A 7 8.77 5.88 -11.05
N VAL A 8 9.41 4.75 -11.34
CA VAL A 8 9.26 3.53 -10.54
C VAL A 8 9.91 3.79 -9.18
N VAL A 9 9.11 3.70 -8.12
CA VAL A 9 9.60 3.76 -6.74
C VAL A 9 10.13 2.38 -6.33
N SER A 10 11.05 2.36 -5.35
CA SER A 10 11.54 1.11 -4.80
C SER A 10 10.44 0.38 -4.01
N ILE A 11 10.65 -0.91 -3.73
CA ILE A 11 9.71 -1.71 -2.94
C ILE A 11 9.56 -1.10 -1.54
N GLU A 12 10.69 -0.74 -0.93
CA GLU A 12 10.78 -0.17 0.42
C GLU A 12 10.05 1.16 0.50
N GLU A 13 10.20 2.00 -0.53
CA GLU A 13 9.50 3.27 -0.61
C GLU A 13 7.98 3.06 -0.74
N GLU A 14 7.54 2.14 -1.59
CA GLU A 14 6.11 1.81 -1.73
C GLU A 14 5.52 1.29 -0.42
N ILE A 15 6.21 0.37 0.27
CA ILE A 15 5.83 -0.13 1.60
C ILE A 15 5.72 1.02 2.60
N SER A 16 6.72 1.90 2.66
CA SER A 16 6.73 3.03 3.61
C SER A 16 5.60 4.03 3.39
N ARG A 17 5.08 4.13 2.16
CA ARG A 17 3.95 4.99 1.80
C ARG A 17 2.60 4.33 2.08
N VAL A 18 2.47 3.04 1.76
CA VAL A 18 1.18 2.32 1.78
C VAL A 18 0.82 1.83 3.18
N ILE A 19 1.74 1.12 3.86
CA ILE A 19 1.41 0.41 5.11
C ILE A 19 0.94 1.32 6.25
N PRO A 20 1.58 2.49 6.50
CA PRO A 20 1.10 3.39 7.56
C PRO A 20 -0.31 3.92 7.31
N ALA A 21 -0.67 4.16 6.04
CA ALA A 21 -1.99 4.63 5.66
C ALA A 21 -3.07 3.57 5.94
N ILE A 22 -2.82 2.30 5.57
CA ILE A 22 -3.74 1.19 5.85
C ILE A 22 -3.97 1.05 7.35
N LYS A 23 -2.90 1.02 8.15
CA LYS A 23 -2.97 0.89 9.62
C LYS A 23 -3.77 2.01 10.26
N TYR A 24 -3.57 3.24 9.79
CA TYR A 24 -4.32 4.39 10.28
C TYR A 24 -5.81 4.28 9.92
N LEU A 25 -6.12 3.93 8.66
CA LEU A 25 -7.50 3.79 8.20
C LEU A 25 -8.27 2.72 8.97
N LEU A 26 -7.69 1.53 9.15
CA LEU A 26 -8.31 0.45 9.93
C LEU A 26 -8.46 0.81 11.41
N LYS A 27 -7.53 1.59 11.97
CA LYS A 27 -7.64 2.08 13.35
C LYS A 27 -8.80 3.06 13.54
N VAL A 28 -9.02 3.96 12.59
CA VAL A 28 -10.06 5.01 12.68
C VAL A 28 -11.42 4.50 12.21
N TYR A 29 -11.43 3.61 11.20
CA TYR A 29 -12.62 3.05 10.57
C TYR A 29 -12.47 1.51 10.50
N PRO A 30 -12.78 0.79 11.58
CA PRO A 30 -12.54 -0.66 11.66
C PRO A 30 -13.20 -1.50 10.56
N ASP A 31 -14.33 -1.03 10.02
CA ASP A 31 -15.11 -1.75 9.01
C ASP A 31 -14.83 -1.28 7.57
N ILE A 32 -13.86 -0.38 7.35
CA ILE A 32 -13.55 0.12 6.01
C ILE A 32 -12.92 -0.96 5.14
N LEU A 33 -13.38 -1.08 3.90
CA LEU A 33 -12.73 -1.92 2.91
C LEU A 33 -11.57 -1.15 2.25
N VAL A 34 -10.39 -1.77 2.21
CA VAL A 34 -9.18 -1.18 1.61
C VAL A 34 -8.74 -2.02 0.42
N SER A 35 -8.58 -1.38 -0.73
CA SER A 35 -7.99 -1.98 -1.94
C SER A 35 -6.61 -1.38 -2.17
N VAL A 36 -5.61 -2.22 -2.40
CA VAL A 36 -4.23 -1.79 -2.67
C VAL A 36 -3.87 -2.16 -4.11
N ASP A 37 -3.57 -1.16 -4.92
CA ASP A 37 -3.11 -1.35 -6.30
C ASP A 37 -1.57 -1.48 -6.31
N THR A 38 -1.09 -2.72 -6.34
CA THR A 38 0.33 -3.03 -6.48
C THR A 38 0.51 -4.30 -7.31
N PHE A 39 1.60 -4.34 -8.09
CA PHE A 39 2.02 -5.55 -8.82
C PHE A 39 3.13 -6.30 -8.07
N ARG A 40 3.59 -5.79 -6.92
CA ARG A 40 4.70 -6.35 -6.15
C ARG A 40 4.17 -7.25 -5.04
N SER A 41 4.58 -8.52 -5.05
CA SER A 41 4.11 -9.50 -4.07
C SER A 41 4.47 -9.12 -2.64
N GLU A 42 5.65 -8.55 -2.38
CA GLU A 42 6.02 -8.15 -1.02
C GLU A 42 5.14 -7.02 -0.47
N VAL A 43 4.75 -6.06 -1.32
CA VAL A 43 3.85 -4.96 -0.92
C VAL A 43 2.46 -5.52 -0.60
N ALA A 44 1.95 -6.42 -1.44
CA ALA A 44 0.65 -7.06 -1.22
C ALA A 44 0.63 -7.89 0.08
N GLU A 45 1.69 -8.66 0.34
CA GLU A 45 1.82 -9.44 1.57
C GLU A 45 1.83 -8.54 2.82
N GLN A 46 2.60 -7.45 2.79
CA GLN A 46 2.64 -6.49 3.89
C GLN A 46 1.29 -5.79 4.10
N ALA A 47 0.57 -5.48 3.02
CA ALA A 47 -0.76 -4.86 3.09
C ALA A 47 -1.80 -5.78 3.73
N ILE A 48 -1.77 -7.09 3.46
CA ILE A 48 -2.67 -8.07 4.09
C ILE A 48 -2.37 -8.23 5.60
N LYS A 49 -1.10 -8.05 6.00
CA LYS A 49 -0.64 -8.14 7.39
C LYS A 49 -0.79 -6.83 8.19
N ALA A 50 -1.16 -5.73 7.53
CA ALA A 50 -1.20 -4.39 8.12
C ALA A 50 -2.37 -4.23 9.11
#